data_AF-A0A392W0I5-F1
#
_entry.id   AF-A0A392W0I5-F1
#
_cell.length_a   1.000
_cell.length_b   1.000
_cell.length_c   1.000
_cell.angle_alpha   90.00
_cell.angle_beta   90.00
_cell.angle_gamma   90.00
#
_symmetry.space_group_name_H-M   'P 1'
#
loop_
_entity.id
_entity.type
_entity.pdbx_description
1 polymer ?
#
loop_
_entity_poly.entity_id
_entity_poly.type
_entity_poly.pdbx_seq_one_letter_code
_entity_poly.pdbx_strand_id
1 'polypeptide(L)' 'EAAYEEYTWENFKRKFLAKYFPETAREMYGEEFLKLQQGGWHR' A
#
# COMPACT_ATOMS: atom_id res chain seq x y z
N GLU A 1 10.33 0.40 29.17
CA GLU A 1 11.42 -0.12 28.33
C GLU A 1 11.21 0.35 26.90
N ALA A 2 12.21 0.96 26.26
CA ALA A 2 12.15 1.22 24.82
C ALA A 2 12.25 -0.12 24.10
N ALA A 3 11.13 -0.60 23.55
CA ALA A 3 11.10 -1.82 22.77
C ALA A 3 12.20 -1.75 21.71
N TYR A 4 13.24 -2.59 21.87
CA TYR A 4 14.26 -2.80 20.87
C TYR A 4 13.58 -3.46 19.68
N GLU A 5 12.96 -2.64 18.84
CA GLU A 5 12.66 -3.07 17.51
C GLU A 5 13.98 -3.25 16.81
N GLU A 6 14.39 -4.52 16.71
CA GLU A 6 15.55 -4.89 15.93
C GLU A 6 15.41 -4.24 14.55
N TYR A 7 16.48 -3.55 14.16
CA TYR A 7 16.57 -2.79 12.92
C TYR A 7 16.74 -3.78 11.76
N THR A 8 15.73 -4.63 11.57
CA THR A 8 15.69 -5.65 10.54
C THR A 8 14.88 -5.15 9.35
N TRP A 9 15.26 -5.66 8.18
CA TRP A 9 14.57 -5.33 6.94
C TRP A 9 13.09 -5.71 6.96
N GLU A 10 12.75 -6.78 7.69
CA GLU A 10 11.36 -7.22 7.87
C GLU A 10 10.53 -6.23 8.69
N ASN A 11 11.10 -5.71 9.78
CA ASN A 11 10.38 -4.78 10.65
C ASN A 11 10.20 -3.40 9.96
N PHE A 12 11.21 -2.97 9.18
CA PHE A 12 11.09 -1.81 8.30
C PHE A 12 9.96 -2.00 7.28
N LYS A 13 9.94 -3.12 6.54
CA LYS A 13 8.87 -3.39 5.56
C LYS A 13 7.50 -3.37 6.20
N ARG A 14 7.31 -4.04 7.34
CA ARG A 14 6.02 -4.09 8.04
C ARG A 14 5.54 -2.68 8.40
N LYS A 15 6.42 -1.85 8.98
CA LYS A 15 6.08 -0.48 9.38
C LYS A 15 5.86 0.45 8.19
N PHE A 16 6.68 0.33 7.17
CA PHE A 16 6.57 1.12 5.94
C PHE A 16 5.24 0.82 5.23
N LEU A 17 4.91 -0.46 5.06
CA LEU A 17 3.66 -0.88 4.45
C LEU A 17 2.46 -0.43 5.30
N ALA A 18 2.48 -0.60 6.62
CA ALA A 18 1.37 -0.14 7.46
C ALA A 18 1.17 1.39 7.43
N LYS A 19 2.26 2.18 7.33
CA LYS A 19 2.20 3.65 7.35
C LYS A 19 1.76 4.26 6.03
N TYR A 20 2.24 3.72 4.91
CA TYR A 20 2.01 4.29 3.58
C TYR A 20 0.97 3.53 2.76
N PHE A 21 0.69 2.28 3.13
CA PHE A 21 -0.36 1.44 2.56
C PHE A 21 -1.33 0.94 3.65
N PRO A 22 -1.97 1.86 4.42
CA PRO A 22 -3.06 1.47 5.30
C PRO A 22 -4.16 0.78 4.49
N GLU A 23 -4.96 -0.08 5.13
CA GLU A 23 -6.02 -0.87 4.47
C GLU A 23 -6.92 -0.02 3.57
N THR A 24 -7.17 1.23 3.97
CA THR A 24 -7.90 2.26 3.22
C THR A 24 -7.26 2.63 1.88
N ALA A 25 -5.92 2.66 1.81
CA ALA A 25 -5.22 2.87 0.56
C ALA A 25 -5.38 1.66 -0.36
N ARG A 26 -5.38 0.44 0.19
CA ARG A 26 -5.59 -0.78 -0.58
C ARG A 26 -7.01 -0.86 -1.15
N GLU A 27 -8.00 -0.41 -0.37
CA GLU A 27 -9.39 -0.27 -0.83
C GLU A 27 -9.52 0.82 -1.89
N MET A 28 -8.95 2.02 -1.67
CA MET A 28 -8.98 3.10 -2.66
C MET A 28 -8.28 2.74 -3.97
N TYR A 29 -7.06 2.19 -3.91
CA TYR A 29 -6.36 1.76 -5.12
C TYR A 29 -7.04 0.57 -5.79
N GLY A 30 -7.69 -0.32 -5.03
CA GLY A 30 -8.51 -1.40 -5.58
C GLY A 30 -9.74 -0.86 -6.30
N GLU A 31 -10.45 0.10 -5.72
CA GLU A 31 -11.58 0.77 -6.36
C GLU A 31 -11.15 1.56 -7.60
N GLU A 32 -10.07 2.33 -7.52
CA GLU A 32 -9.50 3.06 -8.67
C GLU A 32 -9.06 2.10 -9.76
N PHE A 33 -8.46 0.95 -9.41
CA PHE A 33 -8.08 -0.10 -10.36
C PHE A 33 -9.28 -0.76 -11.04
N LEU A 34 -10.38 -0.97 -10.31
CA LEU A 34 -11.63 -1.51 -10.87
C LEU A 34 -12.38 -0.47 -11.71
N LYS A 35 -12.26 0.82 -11.37
CA LYS A 35 -12.81 1.96 -12.12
C LYS A 35 -11.92 2.38 -13.28
N LEU A 36 -10.69 1.88 -13.34
CA LEU A 36 -9.74 2.03 -14.44
C LEU A 36 -10.30 1.33 -15.68
N GLN A 37 -11.20 2.03 -16.37
CA GLN A 37 -11.59 1.71 -17.72
C GLN A 37 -10.36 1.91 -18.60
N GLN A 38 -9.91 0.83 -19.23
CA GLN A 38 -8.89 0.90 -20.27
C GLN A 38 -9.38 1.93 -21.29
N GLY A 39 -8.70 3.07 -21.39
CA GLY A 39 -9.07 4.15 -22.29
C GLY A 39 -9.38 3.55 -23.65
N GLY A 40 -10.65 3.65 -24.05
CA GLY A 40 -11.13 3.08 -25.30
C GLY A 40 -10.18 3.50 -26.39
N TRP A 41 -9.69 2.51 -27.15
CA TRP A 41 -8.93 2.76 -28.37
C TRP A 41 -9.83 3.59 -29.29
N HIS A 42 -9.74 4.92 -29.19
CA HIS A 42 -10.24 5.82 -30.21
C HIS A 42 -9.22 5.76 -31.35
N ARG A 43 -9.37 4.74 -32.19
CA ARG A 43 -9.00 4.79 -33.59
C ARG A 43 -10.06 4.06 -34.40
#